data_AF-A0A8J3M3C9-F1
#
_entry.id   AF-A0A8J3M3C9-F1
#
_cell.length_a   1.000
_cell.length_b   1.000
_cell.length_c   1.000
_cell.angle_alpha   90.00
_cell.angle_beta   90.00
_cell.angle_gamma   90.00
#
_symmetry.space_group_name_H-M   'P 1'
#
loop_
_entity.id
_entity.type
_entity.pdbx_description
1 polymer ?
#
loop_
_entity_poly.entity_id
_entity_poly.type
_entity_poly.pdbx_seq_one_letter_code
_entity_poly.pdbx_strand_id
1 'polypeptide(L)'
;MTAWTRWRIAVPLVALSALSLAAALAGAVAWWSISGAASRAVTVAISLILAANLAVSVSIGIVRIRETPWLRIGIVVLGFLVSCGLCALR
;
A
#
# COMPACT_ATOMS: atom_id res chain seq x y z
N MET A 1 9.20 -12.95 -19.29
CA MET A 1 8.04 -12.02 -19.25
C MET A 1 8.38 -10.73 -19.98
N THR A 2 7.52 -10.27 -20.89
CA THR A 2 7.65 -8.96 -21.54
C THR A 2 7.27 -7.83 -20.57
N ALA A 3 7.71 -6.61 -20.84
CA ALA A 3 7.39 -5.45 -19.99
C ALA A 3 5.88 -5.24 -19.85
N TRP A 4 5.12 -5.45 -20.93
CA TRP A 4 3.67 -5.32 -20.95
C TRP A 4 2.96 -6.29 -19.98
N THR A 5 3.38 -7.56 -19.94
CA THR A 5 2.78 -8.54 -19.02
C THR A 5 3.02 -8.18 -17.55
N ARG A 6 4.18 -7.59 -17.23
CA ARG A 6 4.48 -7.13 -15.86
C ARG A 6 3.61 -5.95 -15.44
N TRP A 7 3.44 -4.98 -16.34
CA TRP A 7 2.57 -3.84 -16.09
C TRP A 7 1.10 -4.26 -15.97
N ARG A 8 0.61 -5.23 -16.74
CA ARG A 8 -0.76 -5.76 -16.54
C ARG A 8 -1.03 -6.29 -15.13
N ILE A 9 -0.01 -6.84 -14.47
CA ILE A 9 -0.10 -7.34 -13.09
C ILE A 9 0.11 -6.19 -12.08
N ALA A 10 1.05 -5.29 -12.37
CA ALA A 10 1.40 -4.19 -11.47
C ALA A 10 0.30 -3.11 -11.40
N VAL A 11 -0.34 -2.75 -12.53
CA VAL A 11 -1.36 -1.69 -12.60
C VAL A 11 -2.47 -1.84 -11.56
N PRO A 12 -3.16 -3.00 -11.42
CA PRO A 12 -4.22 -3.13 -10.42
C PRO A 12 -3.70 -3.00 -8.98
N LEU A 13 -2.51 -3.52 -8.69
CA LEU A 13 -1.88 -3.41 -7.37
C LEU A 13 -1.47 -1.97 -7.04
N VAL A 14 -0.92 -1.26 -8.04
CA VAL A 14 -0.57 0.17 -7.94
C VAL A 14 -1.83 1.01 -7.73
N ALA A 15 -2.86 0.79 -8.54
CA ALA A 15 -4.12 1.52 -8.44
C ALA A 15 -4.77 1.31 -7.07
N LEU A 16 -4.86 0.06 -6.59
CA LEU A 16 -5.40 -0.25 -5.26
C LEU A 16 -4.59 0.42 -4.16
N SER A 17 -3.26 0.24 -4.17
CA SER A 17 -2.37 0.80 -3.13
C SER A 17 -2.41 2.33 -3.12
N ALA A 18 -2.43 2.96 -4.29
CA ALA A 18 -2.51 4.42 -4.42
C ALA A 18 -3.86 4.95 -3.91
N LEU A 19 -4.96 4.30 -4.27
CA LEU A 19 -6.30 4.71 -3.85
C LEU A 19 -6.48 4.56 -2.33
N SER A 20 -5.99 3.46 -1.76
CA SER A 20 -5.97 3.26 -0.30
C SER A 20 -5.08 4.27 0.42
N LEU A 21 -3.89 4.57 -0.11
CA LEU A 21 -3.00 5.58 0.46
C LEU A 21 -3.64 6.98 0.42
N ALA A 22 -4.26 7.34 -0.71
CA ALA A 22 -4.96 8.61 -0.86
C ALA A 22 -6.11 8.74 0.16
N ALA A 23 -6.90 7.69 0.35
CA ALA A 23 -7.95 7.67 1.36
C ALA A 23 -7.40 7.82 2.79
N ALA A 24 -6.30 7.12 3.11
CA ALA A 24 -5.65 7.23 4.41
C ALA A 24 -5.11 8.65 4.69
N LEU A 25 -4.49 9.28 3.69
CA LEU A 25 -4.00 10.66 3.79
C LEU A 25 -5.14 11.67 3.89
N ALA A 26 -6.21 11.50 3.11
CA ALA A 26 -7.39 12.35 3.19
C ALA A 26 -8.04 12.27 4.59
N GLY A 27 -8.19 11.06 5.13
CA GLY A 27 -8.67 10.85 6.49
C GLY A 27 -7.72 11.44 7.55
N ALA A 28 -6.41 11.30 7.35
CA ALA A 28 -5.42 11.90 8.23
C ALA A 28 -5.59 13.42 8.28
N VAL A 29 -5.67 14.08 7.13
CA VAL A 29 -5.83 15.54 7.04
C VAL A 29 -7.16 16.01 7.62
N ALA A 30 -8.26 15.35 7.26
CA ALA A 30 -9.61 15.75 7.69
C ALA A 30 -9.81 15.67 9.20
N TRP A 31 -9.24 14.64 9.85
CA TRP A 31 -9.50 14.34 11.25
C TRP A 31 -8.29 14.55 12.16
N TRP A 32 -7.19 15.13 11.66
CA TRP A 32 -5.93 15.25 12.40
C TRP A 32 -6.12 15.95 13.74
N SER A 33 -6.75 17.13 13.72
CA SER A 33 -6.88 18.03 14.89
C SER A 33 -7.69 17.40 16.03
N ILE A 34 -8.68 16.57 15.71
CA ILE A 34 -9.61 15.95 16.66
C ILE A 34 -9.08 14.58 17.15
N SER A 35 -8.18 13.97 16.39
CA SER A 35 -7.60 12.65 16.70
C SER A 35 -6.63 12.70 17.87
N GLY A 36 -6.78 11.79 18.84
CA GLY A 36 -5.83 11.60 19.95
C GLY A 36 -4.48 11.03 19.50
N ALA A 37 -3.46 11.14 20.35
CA ALA A 37 -2.07 10.77 20.01
C ALA A 37 -1.91 9.32 19.50
N ALA A 38 -2.58 8.34 20.12
CA ALA A 38 -2.56 6.95 19.69
C ALA A 38 -3.15 6.77 18.28
N SER A 39 -4.31 7.37 18.01
CA SER A 39 -4.97 7.28 16.69
C SER A 39 -4.16 7.95 15.58
N ARG A 40 -3.44 9.05 15.88
CA ARG A 40 -2.50 9.69 14.95
C ARG A 40 -1.32 8.76 14.64
N ALA A 41 -0.73 8.12 15.65
CA ALA A 41 0.36 7.16 15.47
C ALA A 41 -0.06 5.98 14.58
N VAL A 42 -1.24 5.40 14.82
CA VAL A 42 -1.81 4.33 13.98
C VAL A 42 -2.02 4.81 12.53
N THR A 43 -2.56 6.02 12.35
CA THR A 43 -2.78 6.61 11.01
C THR A 43 -1.46 6.78 10.24
N VAL A 44 -0.41 7.27 10.91
CA VAL A 44 0.92 7.41 10.32
C VAL A 44 1.50 6.04 9.94
N ALA A 45 1.37 5.04 10.82
CA ALA A 45 1.83 3.69 10.54
C ALA A 45 1.13 3.08 9.32
N ILE A 46 -0.21 3.17 9.24
CA ILE A 46 -0.99 2.72 8.08
C ILE A 46 -0.52 3.43 6.80
N SER A 47 -0.32 4.75 6.86
CA SER A 47 0.12 5.53 5.70
C SER A 47 1.49 5.11 5.19
N LEU A 48 2.44 4.83 6.10
CA LEU A 48 3.77 4.33 5.74
C LEU A 48 3.72 2.94 5.09
N ILE A 49 2.90 2.04 5.62
CA ILE A 49 2.72 0.69 5.06
C ILE A 49 2.12 0.77 3.65
N LEU A 50 1.09 1.59 3.46
CA LEU A 50 0.45 1.78 2.15
C LEU A 50 1.40 2.44 1.13
N ALA A 51 2.24 3.39 1.56
CA ALA A 51 3.28 3.97 0.72
C ALA A 51 4.33 2.92 0.30
N ALA A 52 4.75 2.05 1.22
CA ALA A 52 5.66 0.94 0.93
C ALA A 52 5.01 -0.05 -0.06
N ASN A 53 3.74 -0.39 0.12
CA ASN A 53 2.99 -1.25 -0.80
C ASN A 53 2.92 -0.67 -2.21
N LEU A 54 2.70 0.65 -2.33
CA LEU A 54 2.72 1.35 -3.60
C LEU A 54 4.10 1.25 -4.27
N ALA A 55 5.18 1.51 -3.53
CA ALA A 55 6.54 1.40 -4.04
C ALA A 55 6.88 -0.03 -4.51
N VAL A 56 6.50 -1.05 -3.73
CA VAL A 56 6.69 -2.45 -4.08
C VAL A 56 5.88 -2.80 -5.34
N SER A 57 4.64 -2.33 -5.45
CA SER A 57 3.78 -2.55 -6.62
C SER A 57 4.37 -1.93 -7.88
N VAL A 58 4.86 -0.68 -7.81
CA VAL A 58 5.55 -0.01 -8.92
C VAL A 58 6.83 -0.76 -9.30
N SER A 59 7.57 -1.28 -8.33
CA SER A 59 8.80 -2.04 -8.60
C SER A 59 8.55 -3.27 -9.48
N ILE A 60 7.36 -3.90 -9.42
CA ILE A 60 6.99 -5.06 -10.24
C ILE A 60 6.96 -4.68 -11.73
N GLY A 61 6.49 -3.47 -12.06
CA GLY A 61 6.45 -2.96 -13.43
C GLY A 61 7.83 -2.56 -13.96
N ILE A 62 8.69 -2.01 -13.10
CA ILE A 62 10.00 -1.46 -13.49
C ILE A 62 11.09 -2.55 -13.53
N VAL A 63 11.18 -3.39 -12.51
CA VAL A 63 12.32 -4.31 -12.36
C VAL A 63 12.14 -5.56 -13.21
N ARG A 64 13.21 -5.92 -13.94
CA ARG A 64 13.23 -7.10 -14.79
C ARG A 64 13.42 -8.38 -13.97
N ILE A 65 12.32 -9.03 -13.57
CA ILE A 65 12.37 -10.32 -12.86
C ILE A 65 12.24 -11.47 -13.87
N ARG A 66 13.12 -12.48 -13.77
CA ARG A 66 13.05 -13.72 -14.58
C ARG A 66 11.88 -14.62 -14.15
N GLU A 67 11.62 -14.67 -12.84
CA GLU A 67 10.54 -15.42 -12.21
C GLU A 67 9.29 -14.55 -11.97
N THR A 68 8.16 -15.21 -11.69
CA THR A 68 6.89 -14.59 -11.31
C THR A 68 7.05 -13.76 -10.03
N PRO A 69 6.48 -12.53 -9.95
CA PRO A 69 6.68 -11.60 -8.83
C PRO A 69 5.89 -11.98 -7.56
N TRP A 70 5.73 -13.28 -7.26
CA TRP A 70 4.91 -13.78 -6.15
C TRP A 70 5.32 -13.20 -4.80
N LEU A 71 6.62 -13.07 -4.54
CA LEU A 71 7.12 -12.48 -3.29
C LEU A 71 6.64 -11.04 -3.11
N ARG A 72 6.68 -10.23 -4.18
CA ARG A 72 6.28 -8.83 -4.13
C ARG A 72 4.78 -8.66 -3.97
N ILE A 73 4.00 -9.50 -4.66
CA ILE A 73 2.55 -9.55 -4.49
C ILE A 73 2.21 -9.96 -3.05
N GLY A 74 2.88 -10.99 -2.52
CA GLY A 74 2.72 -11.44 -1.14
C GLY A 74 2.99 -10.32 -0.12
N ILE A 75 4.07 -9.55 -0.31
CA ILE A 75 4.39 -8.39 0.54
C ILE A 75 3.27 -7.34 0.50
N VAL A 76 2.75 -7.02 -0.68
CA VAL A 76 1.65 -6.05 -0.83
C VAL A 76 0.40 -6.53 -0.10
N VAL A 77 0.03 -7.80 -0.25
CA VAL A 77 -1.13 -8.40 0.44
C VAL A 77 -0.93 -8.37 1.97
N LEU A 78 0.25 -8.73 2.45
CA LEU A 78 0.60 -8.70 3.88
C LEU A 78 0.49 -7.27 4.44
N GLY A 79 1.07 -6.28 3.75
CA GLY A 79 0.98 -4.88 4.17
C GLY A 79 -0.47 -4.37 4.19
N PHE A 80 -1.31 -4.85 3.27
CA PHE A 80 -2.73 -4.51 3.24
C PHE A 80 -3.47 -5.11 4.45
N LEU A 81 -3.22 -6.38 4.76
CA LEU A 81 -3.81 -7.06 5.93
C LEU A 81 -3.38 -6.40 7.24
N VAL A 82 -2.11 -6.03 7.38
CA VAL A 82 -1.62 -5.30 8.56
C VAL A 82 -2.31 -3.94 8.67
N SER A 83 -2.45 -3.20 7.57
CA SER A 83 -3.19 -1.94 7.55
C SER A 83 -4.64 -2.10 7.98
N CYS A 84 -5.32 -3.15 7.51
CA CYS A 84 -6.69 -3.48 7.92
C CYS A 84 -6.77 -3.84 9.41
N GLY A 85 -5.84 -4.66 9.92
CA GLY A 85 -5.78 -5.02 11.33
C GLY A 85 -5.54 -3.81 12.24
N LEU A 86 -4.62 -2.93 11.87
CA LEU A 86 -4.37 -1.66 12.57
C LEU A 86 -5.61 -0.76 12.58
N CYS A 87 -6.35 -0.71 11.47
CA CYS A 87 -7.60 0.03 11.39
C CYS A 87 -8.68 -0.53 12.31
N ALA A 88 -8.77 -1.86 12.45
CA ALA A 88 -9.72 -2.51 13.34
C ALA A 88 -9.41 -2.32 14.85
N LEU A 89 -8.16 -1.97 15.18
CA LEU A 89 -7.71 -1.68 16.55
C LEU A 89 -7.87 -0.21 16.96
N ARG A 90 -8.21 0.65 16.01
CA ARG A 90 -8.46 2.08 16.21
C ARG A 90 -9.91 2.31 16.65
#